data_AF-A0A0W0EU16-F1
#
_entry.id   AF-A0A0W0EU16-F1
#
_cell.length_a   1.000
_cell.length_b   1.000
_cell.length_c   1.000
_cell.angle_alpha   90.00
_cell.angle_beta   90.00
_cell.angle_gamma   90.00
#
_symmetry.space_group_name_H-M   'P 1'
#
loop_
_entity.id
_entity.type
_entity.pdbx_description
1 polymer ?
#
loop_
_entity_poly.entity_id
_entity_poly.type
_entity_poly.pdbx_seq_one_letter_code
_entity_poly.pdbx_strand_id
1 'polypeptide(L)'
;MYDLFQCFAAHAKDIPSSLRKAIKKSATSDKALRQVEEQLFKDPVYKSLVGTTQAIDVIRGGVKSNALPEQAFAVLNHRIATTSSGKATQDRDSDLLKPLAHEFNLTFVAFGNQISGSGAPSKGRLTLSAPHKLEPAPITPTKGTESKPYQVLSGTIKATYNAHRSLSGDNVAIGPGMPTGNTDTRYYWDLTDHVFRYNHHNSGNGTNPLAGFHTVNESISADSFLEMIRFFGTLILNVDESINF
;
A
#
# COMPACT_ATOMS: atom_id res chain seq x y z
N MET A 1 -4.60 3.71 4.75
CA MET A 1 -5.41 4.78 4.12
C MET A 1 -6.62 5.22 4.96
N TYR A 2 -7.22 4.36 5.79
CA TYR A 2 -8.43 4.72 6.55
C TYR A 2 -8.27 5.96 7.45
N ASP A 3 -7.21 6.03 8.25
CA ASP A 3 -6.97 7.20 9.11
C ASP A 3 -6.70 8.49 8.34
N LEU A 4 -6.09 8.42 7.15
CA LEU A 4 -5.97 9.57 6.24
C LEU A 4 -7.35 10.09 5.84
N PHE A 5 -8.28 9.20 5.49
CA PHE A 5 -9.64 9.61 5.16
C PHE A 5 -10.38 10.21 6.38
N GLN A 6 -10.18 9.66 7.59
CA GLN A 6 -10.69 10.27 8.82
C GLN A 6 -10.13 11.70 9.01
N CYS A 7 -8.84 11.91 8.74
CA CYS A 7 -8.22 13.23 8.75
C CYS A 7 -8.85 14.18 7.71
N PHE A 8 -9.09 13.71 6.49
CA PHE A 8 -9.81 14.50 5.47
C PHE A 8 -11.21 14.91 5.95
N ALA A 9 -11.97 13.98 6.52
CA ALA A 9 -13.31 14.28 7.02
C ALA A 9 -13.31 15.27 8.20
N ALA A 10 -12.23 15.31 8.99
CA ALA A 10 -12.05 16.23 10.09
C ALA A 10 -11.60 17.63 9.63
N HIS A 11 -10.67 17.73 8.67
CA HIS A 11 -9.95 18.98 8.38
C HIS A 11 -10.10 19.52 6.96
N ALA A 12 -10.34 18.67 5.95
CA ALA A 12 -10.42 19.14 4.56
C ALA A 12 -11.64 20.03 4.39
N LYS A 13 -11.49 21.17 3.70
CA LYS A 13 -12.59 22.11 3.43
C LYS A 13 -13.48 21.60 2.29
N ASP A 14 -12.86 21.09 1.23
CA ASP A 14 -13.51 20.82 -0.06
C ASP A 14 -13.94 19.36 -0.28
N ILE A 15 -14.25 18.63 0.79
CA ILE A 15 -14.81 17.27 0.69
C ILE A 15 -16.36 17.31 0.70
N PRO A 16 -17.05 16.60 -0.21
CA PRO A 16 -18.51 16.57 -0.25
C PRO A 16 -19.12 16.21 1.12
N SER A 17 -20.18 16.92 1.51
CA SER A 17 -20.80 16.75 2.83
C SER A 17 -21.32 15.33 3.08
N SER A 18 -21.84 14.68 2.03
CA SER A 18 -22.24 13.27 2.04
C SER A 18 -21.06 12.34 2.37
N LEU A 19 -19.94 12.50 1.67
CA LEU A 19 -18.73 11.72 1.87
C LEU A 19 -18.14 11.97 3.26
N ARG A 20 -18.05 13.22 3.71
CA ARG A 20 -17.61 13.58 5.06
C ARG A 20 -18.44 12.87 6.13
N LYS A 21 -19.78 12.88 5.99
CA LYS A 21 -20.70 12.22 6.92
C LYS A 21 -20.54 10.70 6.90
N ALA A 22 -20.35 10.11 5.72
CA ALA A 22 -20.11 8.68 5.58
C ALA A 22 -18.79 8.27 6.27
N ILE A 23 -17.69 8.99 6.03
CA ILE A 23 -16.39 8.73 6.67
C ILE A 23 -16.48 8.85 8.19
N LYS A 24 -17.11 9.90 8.73
CA LYS A 24 -17.25 10.02 10.18
C LYS A 24 -18.06 8.87 10.80
N LYS A 25 -19.08 8.38 10.09
CA LYS A 25 -19.93 7.27 10.55
C LYS A 25 -19.31 5.88 10.34
N SER A 26 -18.36 5.74 9.43
CA SER A 26 -17.75 4.44 9.13
C SER A 26 -16.99 3.84 10.31
N ALA A 27 -16.59 4.68 11.29
CA ALA A 27 -15.91 4.23 12.50
C ALA A 27 -16.76 3.27 13.36
N THR A 28 -18.09 3.30 13.20
CA THR A 28 -19.02 2.48 13.99
C THR A 28 -20.09 1.80 13.14
N SER A 29 -20.01 1.86 11.80
CA SER A 29 -21.04 1.34 10.92
C SER A 29 -20.47 0.82 9.61
N ASP A 30 -20.55 -0.51 9.42
CA ASP A 30 -20.16 -1.18 8.16
C ASP A 30 -20.96 -0.67 6.97
N LYS A 31 -22.23 -0.32 7.18
CA LYS A 31 -23.06 0.30 6.13
C LYS A 31 -22.47 1.63 5.68
N ALA A 32 -22.04 2.46 6.61
CA ALA A 32 -21.39 3.72 6.28
C ALA A 32 -20.01 3.48 5.65
N LEU A 33 -19.26 2.46 6.09
CA LEU A 33 -18.00 2.07 5.46
C LEU A 33 -18.18 1.67 3.99
N ARG A 34 -19.20 0.86 3.66
CA ARG A 34 -19.55 0.53 2.27
C ARG A 34 -19.89 1.76 1.45
N GLN A 35 -20.58 2.75 2.02
CA GLN A 35 -20.85 4.03 1.34
C GLN A 35 -19.58 4.85 1.09
N VAL A 36 -18.57 4.73 1.95
CA VAL A 36 -17.25 5.34 1.73
C VAL A 36 -16.55 4.64 0.57
N GLU A 37 -16.54 3.30 0.55
CA GLU A 37 -15.97 2.51 -0.55
C GLU A 37 -16.65 2.84 -1.89
N GLU A 38 -17.98 2.84 -1.95
CA GLU A 38 -18.76 3.17 -3.16
C GLU A 38 -18.44 4.56 -3.72
N GLN A 39 -18.08 5.52 -2.86
CA GLN A 39 -17.74 6.87 -3.28
C GLN A 39 -16.27 7.02 -3.67
N LEU A 40 -15.35 6.52 -2.83
CA LEU A 40 -13.91 6.66 -3.05
C LEU A 40 -13.39 5.74 -4.16
N PHE A 41 -13.94 4.54 -4.31
CA PHE A 41 -13.49 3.57 -5.33
C PHE A 41 -14.01 3.87 -6.74
N LYS A 42 -14.76 4.96 -6.93
CA LYS A 42 -14.98 5.56 -8.24
C LYS A 42 -13.66 6.04 -8.85
N ASP A 43 -12.72 6.45 -8.01
CA ASP A 43 -11.34 6.69 -8.41
C ASP A 43 -10.55 5.37 -8.35
N PRO A 44 -10.03 4.88 -9.49
CA PRO A 44 -9.26 3.65 -9.53
C PRO A 44 -7.96 3.73 -8.71
N VAL A 45 -7.38 4.92 -8.52
CA VAL A 45 -6.19 5.11 -7.69
C VAL A 45 -6.50 4.79 -6.23
N TYR A 46 -7.57 5.37 -5.66
CA TYR A 46 -7.96 5.04 -4.29
C TYR A 46 -8.35 3.57 -4.12
N LYS A 47 -9.03 2.98 -5.11
CA LYS A 47 -9.34 1.54 -5.09
C LYS A 47 -8.06 0.68 -5.03
N SER A 48 -7.06 1.01 -5.84
CA SER A 48 -5.77 0.29 -5.88
C SER A 48 -4.92 0.46 -4.62
N LEU A 49 -5.08 1.57 -3.89
CA LEU A 49 -4.32 1.85 -2.67
C LEU A 49 -4.87 1.17 -1.41
N VAL A 50 -6.10 0.65 -1.48
CA VAL A 50 -6.77 -0.01 -0.35
C VAL A 50 -6.90 -1.52 -0.55
N GLY A 51 -7.13 -1.97 -1.78
CA GLY A 51 -7.32 -3.39 -2.10
C GLY A 51 -6.02 -4.13 -2.44
N THR A 52 -6.09 -5.46 -2.45
CA THR A 52 -5.04 -6.30 -3.02
C THR A 52 -5.09 -6.16 -4.55
N THR A 53 -3.98 -5.74 -5.16
CA THR A 53 -3.86 -5.67 -6.62
C THR A 53 -3.06 -6.86 -7.16
N GLN A 54 -3.31 -7.19 -8.43
CA GLN A 54 -2.64 -8.27 -9.15
C GLN A 54 -2.18 -7.74 -10.51
N ALA A 55 -0.99 -8.12 -10.94
CA ALA A 55 -0.46 -7.86 -12.28
C ALA A 55 0.25 -9.12 -12.79
N ILE A 56 0.03 -9.46 -14.07
CA ILE A 56 0.73 -10.56 -14.74
C ILE A 56 1.83 -9.92 -15.59
N ASP A 57 3.05 -9.88 -15.07
CA ASP A 57 4.13 -9.09 -15.66
C ASP A 57 4.93 -9.88 -16.70
N VAL A 58 4.93 -11.21 -16.58
CA VAL A 58 5.65 -12.12 -17.49
C VAL A 58 4.75 -13.28 -17.85
N ILE A 59 4.65 -13.59 -19.14
CA ILE A 59 4.00 -14.79 -19.67
C ILE A 59 4.96 -15.42 -20.68
N ARG A 60 5.21 -16.73 -20.54
CA ARG A 60 6.03 -17.50 -21.49
C ARG A 60 5.42 -18.87 -21.74
N GLY A 61 5.53 -19.35 -22.98
CA GLY A 61 5.13 -20.70 -23.34
C GLY A 61 5.44 -21.02 -24.80
N GLY A 62 5.81 -22.28 -25.06
CA GLY A 62 6.12 -22.78 -26.40
C GLY A 62 7.51 -22.37 -26.91
N VAL A 63 7.96 -23.08 -27.95
CA VAL A 63 9.28 -22.85 -28.59
C VAL A 63 9.13 -22.68 -30.11
N LYS A 64 8.13 -23.31 -30.72
CA LYS A 64 7.88 -23.28 -32.16
C LYS A 64 6.48 -22.76 -32.44
N SER A 65 6.31 -22.01 -33.52
CA SER A 65 5.02 -21.44 -33.92
C SER A 65 3.98 -22.48 -34.35
N ASN A 66 4.42 -23.69 -34.71
CA ASN A 66 3.58 -24.76 -35.25
C ASN A 66 3.51 -26.00 -34.34
N ALA A 67 3.88 -25.88 -33.06
CA ALA A 67 3.80 -26.97 -32.09
C ALA A 67 3.10 -26.48 -30.82
N LEU A 68 2.30 -27.36 -30.21
CA LEU A 68 1.66 -27.07 -28.93
C LEU A 68 2.73 -26.89 -27.83
N PRO A 69 2.62 -25.89 -26.95
CA PRO A 69 3.53 -25.72 -25.82
C PRO A 69 3.49 -26.90 -24.85
N GLU A 70 4.67 -27.47 -24.55
CA GLU A 70 4.81 -28.50 -23.49
C GLU A 70 4.79 -27.88 -22.08
N GLN A 71 5.19 -26.62 -21.96
CA GLN A 71 5.17 -25.86 -20.72
C GLN A 71 4.82 -24.39 -21.00
N ALA A 72 4.02 -23.80 -20.11
CA ALA A 72 3.78 -22.38 -20.03
C ALA A 72 3.81 -21.93 -18.56
N PHE A 73 4.21 -20.69 -18.32
CA PHE A 73 4.18 -20.08 -17.00
C PHE A 73 3.89 -18.59 -17.08
N ALA A 74 3.43 -18.06 -15.96
CA ALA A 74 3.23 -16.64 -15.75
C ALA A 74 3.81 -16.22 -14.39
N VAL A 75 4.33 -15.00 -14.30
CA VAL A 75 4.77 -14.38 -13.04
C VAL A 75 3.74 -13.34 -12.65
N LEU A 76 3.15 -13.53 -11.47
CA LEU A 76 2.11 -12.67 -10.92
C LEU A 76 2.71 -11.82 -9.80
N ASN A 77 2.61 -10.51 -9.93
CA ASN A 77 2.93 -9.57 -8.86
C ASN A 77 1.66 -9.21 -8.08
N HIS A 78 1.72 -9.35 -6.76
CA HIS A 78 0.65 -8.93 -5.87
C HIS A 78 1.11 -7.77 -4.99
N ARG A 79 0.29 -6.73 -4.88
CA ARG A 79 0.38 -5.76 -3.77
C ARG A 79 -0.75 -6.07 -2.81
N ILE A 80 -0.42 -6.58 -1.64
CA ILE A 80 -1.40 -7.09 -0.67
C ILE A 80 -1.97 -5.93 0.13
N ALA A 81 -3.29 -5.88 0.29
CA ALA A 81 -3.97 -4.92 1.15
C ALA A 81 -3.43 -4.97 2.59
N THR A 82 -3.32 -3.82 3.24
CA THR A 82 -2.78 -3.71 4.61
C THR A 82 -3.62 -4.42 5.67
N THR A 83 -4.87 -4.75 5.32
CA THR A 83 -5.82 -5.48 6.17
C THR A 83 -5.94 -6.97 5.80
N SER A 84 -5.11 -7.45 4.88
CA SER A 84 -5.09 -8.84 4.41
C SER A 84 -3.75 -9.51 4.74
N SER A 85 -3.46 -10.65 4.12
CA SER A 85 -2.21 -11.39 4.31
C SER A 85 -1.76 -12.12 3.05
N GLY A 86 -0.48 -12.50 3.05
CA GLY A 86 0.07 -13.42 2.05
C GLY A 86 -0.71 -14.71 1.97
N LYS A 87 -1.12 -15.27 3.12
CA LYS A 87 -1.91 -16.49 3.17
C LYS A 87 -3.29 -16.33 2.51
N ALA A 88 -4.01 -15.24 2.83
CA ALA A 88 -5.32 -14.98 2.22
C ALA A 88 -5.22 -14.82 0.68
N THR A 89 -4.14 -14.21 0.19
CA THR A 89 -3.87 -14.09 -1.26
C THR A 89 -3.57 -15.45 -1.89
N GLN A 90 -2.73 -16.26 -1.24
CA GLN A 90 -2.41 -17.63 -1.70
C GLN A 90 -3.64 -18.54 -1.74
N ASP A 91 -4.52 -18.45 -0.74
CA ASP A 91 -5.76 -19.21 -0.69
C ASP A 91 -6.68 -18.80 -1.85
N ARG A 92 -6.87 -17.50 -2.06
CA ARG A 92 -7.65 -16.97 -3.17
C ARG A 92 -7.14 -17.48 -4.51
N ASP A 93 -5.84 -17.42 -4.76
CA ASP A 93 -5.25 -17.85 -6.04
C ASP A 93 -5.41 -19.36 -6.25
N SER A 94 -5.30 -20.13 -5.16
CA SER A 94 -5.54 -21.57 -5.19
C SER A 94 -7.00 -21.88 -5.53
N ASP A 95 -7.94 -21.23 -4.86
CA ASP A 95 -9.38 -21.42 -5.06
C ASP A 95 -9.83 -20.97 -6.46
N LEU A 96 -9.25 -19.87 -6.97
CA LEU A 96 -9.54 -19.35 -8.30
C LEU A 96 -9.15 -20.35 -9.41
N LEU A 97 -8.03 -21.03 -9.26
CA LEU A 97 -7.49 -21.94 -10.29
C LEU A 97 -7.93 -23.39 -10.11
N LYS A 98 -8.50 -23.74 -8.96
CA LYS A 98 -8.99 -25.09 -8.68
C LYS A 98 -10.02 -25.61 -9.69
N PRO A 99 -11.04 -24.83 -10.13
CA PRO A 99 -11.98 -25.29 -11.15
C PRO A 99 -11.31 -25.58 -12.49
N LEU A 100 -10.37 -24.73 -12.91
CA LEU A 100 -9.63 -24.91 -14.16
C LEU A 100 -8.73 -26.15 -14.11
N ALA A 101 -8.04 -26.38 -12.99
CA ALA A 101 -7.25 -27.58 -12.80
C ALA A 101 -8.10 -28.85 -12.89
N HIS A 102 -9.33 -28.81 -12.36
CA HIS A 102 -10.29 -29.91 -12.48
C HIS A 102 -10.77 -30.09 -13.94
N GLU A 103 -11.17 -29.01 -14.62
CA GLU A 103 -11.65 -29.03 -16.01
C GLU A 103 -10.63 -29.65 -16.97
N PHE A 104 -9.34 -29.28 -16.82
CA PHE A 104 -8.27 -29.80 -17.66
C PHE A 104 -7.64 -31.11 -17.16
N ASN A 105 -8.18 -31.70 -16.08
CA ASN A 105 -7.64 -32.89 -15.42
C ASN A 105 -6.14 -32.77 -15.08
N LEU A 106 -5.75 -31.66 -14.45
CA LEU A 106 -4.37 -31.36 -14.05
C LEU A 106 -4.13 -31.76 -12.60
N THR A 107 -2.93 -32.28 -12.34
CA THR A 107 -2.41 -32.39 -10.98
C THR A 107 -2.16 -30.99 -10.47
N PHE A 108 -2.81 -30.62 -9.38
CA PHE A 108 -2.75 -29.26 -8.84
C PHE A 108 -1.97 -29.23 -7.52
N VAL A 109 -0.88 -28.49 -7.51
CA VAL A 109 -0.07 -28.22 -6.32
C VAL A 109 0.05 -26.72 -6.14
N ALA A 110 -0.33 -26.21 -4.97
CA ALA A 110 -0.25 -24.80 -4.66
C ALA A 110 0.55 -24.59 -3.37
N PHE A 111 1.61 -23.79 -3.46
CA PHE A 111 2.43 -23.36 -2.31
C PHE A 111 2.95 -24.53 -1.47
N GLY A 112 3.38 -25.61 -2.14
CA GLY A 112 3.90 -26.83 -1.51
C GLY A 112 2.85 -27.86 -1.11
N ASN A 113 1.56 -27.51 -1.15
CA ASN A 113 0.47 -28.41 -0.81
C ASN A 113 -0.14 -29.05 -2.05
N GLN A 114 -0.39 -30.35 -2.00
CA GLN A 114 -1.13 -31.05 -3.05
C GLN A 114 -2.64 -30.81 -2.86
N ILE A 115 -3.27 -30.16 -3.85
CA ILE A 115 -4.68 -29.74 -3.81
C ILE A 115 -5.59 -30.76 -4.50
N SER A 116 -5.14 -31.37 -5.60
CA SER A 116 -5.84 -32.48 -6.25
C SER A 116 -5.54 -33.81 -5.55
N GLY A 117 -6.49 -34.75 -5.56
CA GLY A 117 -6.31 -36.08 -4.96
C GLY A 117 -5.05 -36.81 -5.45
N SER A 118 -4.39 -37.55 -4.55
CA SER A 118 -3.18 -38.32 -4.85
C SER A 118 -3.49 -39.58 -5.68
N GLY A 119 -2.71 -39.82 -6.74
CA GLY A 119 -2.78 -41.06 -7.52
C GLY A 119 -3.85 -41.09 -8.64
N ALA A 120 -4.58 -40.01 -8.87
CA ALA A 120 -5.51 -39.91 -10.00
C ALA A 120 -4.76 -39.75 -11.34
N PRO A 121 -5.21 -40.39 -12.43
CA PRO A 121 -4.67 -40.15 -13.77
C PRO A 121 -4.84 -38.68 -14.17
N SER A 122 -3.75 -38.03 -14.58
CA SER A 122 -3.75 -36.61 -14.92
C SER A 122 -3.15 -36.35 -16.30
N LYS A 123 -3.66 -35.31 -16.98
CA LYS A 123 -3.19 -34.86 -18.30
C LYS A 123 -2.04 -33.84 -18.24
N GLY A 124 -1.66 -33.39 -17.04
CA GLY A 124 -0.62 -32.39 -16.87
C GLY A 124 -0.51 -31.91 -15.42
N ARG A 125 0.21 -30.80 -15.21
CA ARG A 125 0.43 -30.26 -13.86
C ARG A 125 0.30 -28.75 -13.84
N LEU A 126 -0.46 -28.24 -12.87
CA LEU A 126 -0.50 -26.83 -12.51
C LEU A 126 0.23 -26.66 -11.17
N THR A 127 1.18 -25.73 -11.11
CA THR A 127 1.93 -25.43 -9.88
C THR A 127 1.92 -23.95 -9.58
N LEU A 128 1.50 -23.57 -8.36
CA LEU A 128 1.66 -22.23 -7.83
C LEU A 128 2.78 -22.20 -6.80
N SER A 129 3.62 -21.19 -6.87
CA SER A 129 4.72 -20.96 -5.93
C SER A 129 4.87 -19.47 -5.63
N ALA A 130 5.36 -19.14 -4.43
CA ALA A 130 5.62 -17.78 -3.99
C ALA A 130 7.04 -17.70 -3.40
N PRO A 131 8.09 -17.74 -4.23
CA PRO A 131 9.47 -17.71 -3.75
C PRO A 131 9.83 -16.37 -3.08
N HIS A 132 9.12 -15.30 -3.42
CA HIS A 132 9.29 -13.97 -2.84
C HIS A 132 8.00 -13.57 -2.13
N LYS A 133 7.89 -13.95 -0.85
CA LYS A 133 6.75 -13.61 0.00
C LYS A 133 7.14 -12.50 0.96
N LEU A 134 6.28 -11.49 1.07
CA LEU A 134 6.37 -10.45 2.09
C LEU A 134 4.97 -10.16 2.61
N GLU A 135 4.81 -10.15 3.94
CA GLU A 135 3.56 -9.73 4.56
C GLU A 135 3.42 -8.19 4.51
N PRO A 136 2.20 -7.64 4.61
CA PRO A 136 2.02 -6.21 4.75
C PRO A 136 2.85 -5.64 5.92
N ALA A 137 3.38 -4.43 5.73
CA ALA A 137 4.18 -3.77 6.76
C ALA A 137 3.38 -3.56 8.06
N PRO A 138 3.99 -3.71 9.24
CA PRO A 138 3.38 -3.35 10.50
C PRO A 138 2.90 -1.89 10.52
N ILE A 139 1.83 -1.62 11.27
CA ILE A 139 1.27 -0.27 11.41
C ILE A 139 1.91 0.39 12.63
N THR A 140 2.66 1.48 12.40
CA THR A 140 3.20 2.30 13.48
C THR A 140 2.08 2.99 14.28
N PRO A 141 2.16 2.98 15.62
CA PRO A 141 1.20 3.71 16.46
C PRO A 141 1.17 5.21 16.15
N THR A 142 0.00 5.73 15.81
CA THR A 142 -0.22 7.17 15.54
C THR A 142 -1.16 7.84 16.55
N LYS A 143 -1.63 7.09 17.55
CA LYS A 143 -2.51 7.54 18.64
C LYS A 143 -2.07 6.87 19.95
N GLY A 144 -2.45 7.45 21.09
CA GLY A 144 -2.12 6.91 22.41
C GLY A 144 -0.69 7.22 22.87
N THR A 145 -0.25 6.57 23.94
CA THR A 145 1.07 6.82 24.58
C THR A 145 2.24 6.50 23.66
N GLU A 146 2.11 5.44 22.85
CA GLU A 146 3.15 4.97 21.93
C GLU A 146 3.29 5.84 20.66
N SER A 147 2.50 6.90 20.53
CA SER A 147 2.50 7.77 19.34
C SER A 147 3.50 8.92 19.40
N LYS A 148 4.29 9.06 20.47
CA LYS A 148 5.25 10.17 20.60
C LYS A 148 6.23 10.27 19.43
N PRO A 149 6.81 9.18 18.86
CA PRO A 149 7.62 9.28 17.64
C PRO A 149 6.85 9.85 16.44
N TYR A 150 5.57 9.47 16.29
CA TYR A 150 4.69 10.05 15.26
C TYR A 150 4.38 11.53 15.53
N GLN A 151 4.28 11.94 16.80
CA GLN A 151 4.10 13.34 17.19
C GLN A 151 5.34 14.19 16.85
N VAL A 152 6.55 13.67 17.08
CA VAL A 152 7.81 14.34 16.66
C VAL A 152 7.86 14.49 15.15
N LEU A 153 7.56 13.44 14.39
CA LEU A 153 7.48 13.53 12.93
C LEU A 153 6.44 14.55 12.46
N SER A 154 5.21 14.45 12.95
CA SER A 154 4.11 15.34 12.54
C SER A 154 4.36 16.80 12.93
N GLY A 155 4.92 17.05 14.12
CA GLY A 155 5.36 18.37 14.55
C GLY A 155 6.46 18.94 13.66
N THR A 156 7.44 18.11 13.28
CA THR A 156 8.52 18.50 12.36
C THR A 156 7.99 18.87 10.97
N ILE A 157 7.02 18.10 10.45
CA ILE A 157 6.37 18.41 9.17
C ILE A 157 5.68 19.77 9.24
N LYS A 158 4.88 20.02 10.29
CA LYS A 158 4.18 21.29 10.49
C LYS A 158 5.15 22.47 10.62
N ALA A 159 6.19 22.31 11.44
CA ALA A 159 7.20 23.33 11.68
C ALA A 159 7.94 23.69 10.38
N THR A 160 8.39 22.68 9.62
CA THR A 160 9.10 22.91 8.35
C THR A 160 8.19 23.59 7.33
N TYR A 161 6.95 23.12 7.15
CA TYR A 161 6.00 23.69 6.21
C TYR A 161 5.75 25.17 6.47
N ASN A 162 5.52 25.52 7.74
CA ASN A 162 5.30 26.89 8.17
C ASN A 162 6.54 27.75 7.99
N ALA A 163 7.71 27.28 8.46
CA ALA A 163 8.96 28.03 8.38
C ALA A 163 9.36 28.31 6.93
N HIS A 164 9.21 27.33 6.03
CA HIS A 164 9.54 27.49 4.62
C HIS A 164 8.67 28.56 3.93
N ARG A 165 7.43 28.74 4.38
CA ARG A 165 6.47 29.72 3.83
C ARG A 165 6.28 30.98 4.69
N SER A 166 7.08 31.15 5.75
CA SER A 166 6.95 32.26 6.71
C SER A 166 5.55 32.40 7.31
N LEU A 167 4.90 31.27 7.60
CA LEU A 167 3.57 31.21 8.19
C LEU A 167 3.64 31.03 9.72
N SER A 168 2.64 31.56 10.42
CA SER A 168 2.41 31.33 11.85
C SER A 168 1.14 30.52 12.07
N GLY A 169 1.06 29.78 13.18
CA GLY A 169 -0.15 29.02 13.56
C GLY A 169 -0.26 27.62 12.95
N ASP A 170 -1.45 27.05 13.00
CA ASP A 170 -1.72 25.69 12.50
C ASP A 170 -2.29 25.70 11.07
N ASN A 171 -1.42 25.53 10.08
CA ASN A 171 -1.76 25.70 8.66
C ASN A 171 -1.91 24.38 7.89
N VAL A 172 -1.45 23.25 8.45
CA VAL A 172 -1.53 21.93 7.79
C VAL A 172 -1.95 20.85 8.77
N ALA A 173 -2.85 19.98 8.32
CA ALA A 173 -3.25 18.78 9.05
C ALA A 173 -2.42 17.58 8.58
N ILE A 174 -1.95 16.76 9.52
CA ILE A 174 -1.15 15.56 9.22
C ILE A 174 -2.04 14.33 9.32
N GLY A 175 -2.31 13.70 8.18
CA GLY A 175 -3.09 12.47 8.09
C GLY A 175 -2.17 11.26 7.87
N PRO A 176 -2.21 10.22 8.72
CA PRO A 176 -1.38 9.05 8.52
C PRO A 176 -1.95 8.18 7.39
N GLY A 177 -1.09 7.87 6.42
CA GLY A 177 -1.36 6.97 5.30
C GLY A 177 -0.29 5.88 5.23
N MET A 178 -0.61 4.78 4.54
CA MET A 178 0.36 3.71 4.32
C MET A 178 0.52 3.51 2.81
N PRO A 179 1.73 3.68 2.25
CA PRO A 179 1.97 3.39 0.84
C PRO A 179 2.00 1.88 0.59
N THR A 180 1.56 1.49 -0.61
CA THR A 180 1.52 0.10 -1.08
C THR A 180 2.86 -0.38 -1.64
N GLY A 181 3.75 0.56 -2.02
CA GLY A 181 5.11 0.26 -2.45
C GLY A 181 5.95 -0.29 -1.31
N ASN A 182 6.77 -1.30 -1.61
CA ASN A 182 7.73 -1.83 -0.66
C ASN A 182 9.02 -1.01 -0.67
N THR A 183 9.71 -0.96 0.46
CA THR A 183 10.98 -0.23 0.65
C THR A 183 11.94 -1.09 1.47
N ASP A 184 13.17 -0.61 1.68
CA ASP A 184 14.14 -1.31 2.53
C ASP A 184 13.74 -1.37 4.01
N THR A 185 12.69 -0.63 4.39
CA THR A 185 12.07 -0.73 5.73
C THR A 185 11.72 -2.16 6.13
N ARG A 186 11.51 -3.09 5.19
CA ARG A 186 11.30 -4.52 5.48
C ARG A 186 12.39 -5.15 6.34
N TYR A 187 13.60 -4.61 6.30
CA TYR A 187 14.74 -5.09 7.09
C TYR A 187 14.77 -4.52 8.52
N TYR A 188 13.88 -3.57 8.82
CA TYR A 188 13.82 -2.87 10.10
C TYR A 188 12.52 -3.16 10.87
N TRP A 189 11.61 -3.97 10.33
CA TRP A 189 10.33 -4.28 10.98
C TRP A 189 10.51 -4.97 12.33
N ASP A 190 11.52 -5.83 12.46
CA ASP A 190 11.83 -6.51 13.73
C ASP A 190 12.69 -5.64 14.67
N LEU A 191 13.14 -4.46 14.23
CA LEU A 191 13.97 -3.55 15.02
C LEU A 191 13.14 -2.58 15.85
N THR A 192 11.99 -2.13 15.34
CA THR A 192 11.15 -1.12 16.00
C THR A 192 9.72 -1.13 15.46
N ASP A 193 8.76 -0.82 16.32
CA ASP A 193 7.36 -0.58 15.94
C ASP A 193 7.15 0.79 15.26
N HIS A 194 8.16 1.66 15.27
CA HIS A 194 8.07 3.06 14.84
C HIS A 194 8.76 3.30 13.50
N VAL A 195 8.25 2.66 12.45
CA VAL A 195 8.77 2.74 11.07
C VAL A 195 7.94 3.73 10.24
N PHE A 196 8.52 4.89 9.93
CA PHE A 196 7.88 5.92 9.11
C PHE A 196 8.40 5.91 7.66
N ARG A 197 7.46 6.00 6.71
CA ARG A 197 7.76 6.15 5.28
C ARG A 197 7.19 7.48 4.81
N TYR A 198 8.02 8.52 4.89
CA TYR A 198 7.65 9.88 4.56
C TYR A 198 8.78 10.57 3.81
N ASN A 199 8.42 11.30 2.75
CA ASN A 199 9.32 12.24 2.11
C ASN A 199 8.64 13.61 2.07
N HIS A 200 9.40 14.66 2.33
CA HIS A 200 8.85 16.01 2.46
C HIS A 200 8.77 16.68 1.09
N HIS A 201 7.71 16.34 0.38
CA HIS A 201 7.44 16.83 -0.97
C HIS A 201 6.06 17.49 -1.04
N ASN A 202 6.04 18.77 -1.43
CA ASN A 202 4.81 19.48 -1.71
C ASN A 202 4.33 19.17 -3.13
N SER A 203 3.43 18.20 -3.28
CA SER A 203 2.82 17.85 -4.58
C SER A 203 1.78 18.88 -5.09
N GLY A 204 1.57 19.99 -4.37
CA GLY A 204 0.62 21.04 -4.75
C GLY A 204 -0.81 20.53 -4.97
N ASN A 205 -1.44 20.94 -6.07
CA ASN A 205 -2.80 20.53 -6.45
C ASN A 205 -2.82 19.25 -7.32
N GLY A 206 -1.75 18.46 -7.31
CA GLY A 206 -1.70 17.20 -8.05
C GLY A 206 -2.85 16.27 -7.61
N THR A 207 -3.67 15.83 -8.56
CA THR A 207 -4.83 14.98 -8.28
C THR A 207 -4.49 13.49 -8.23
N ASN A 208 -3.35 13.08 -8.80
CA ASN A 208 -2.87 11.71 -8.78
C ASN A 208 -1.67 11.57 -7.83
N PRO A 209 -1.83 10.94 -6.64
CA PRO A 209 -0.75 10.78 -5.67
C PRO A 209 0.38 9.84 -6.13
N LEU A 210 0.19 9.12 -7.25
CA LEU A 210 1.17 8.19 -7.82
C LEU A 210 1.84 8.73 -9.09
N ALA A 211 1.47 9.92 -9.56
CA ALA A 211 2.02 10.46 -10.80
C ALA A 211 3.53 10.76 -10.66
N GLY A 212 4.29 10.38 -11.69
CA GLY A 212 5.72 10.69 -11.80
C GLY A 212 6.68 9.69 -11.15
N PHE A 213 6.20 8.76 -10.32
CA PHE A 213 7.06 7.73 -9.73
C PHE A 213 7.40 6.63 -10.74
N HIS A 214 8.68 6.22 -10.77
CA HIS A 214 9.16 5.05 -11.53
C HIS A 214 8.88 5.15 -13.04
N THR A 215 8.89 6.36 -13.59
CA THR A 215 8.67 6.61 -15.02
C THR A 215 9.69 7.60 -15.57
N VAL A 216 9.69 7.80 -16.87
CA VAL A 216 10.52 8.81 -17.52
C VAL A 216 10.16 10.21 -17.02
N ASN A 217 11.16 11.06 -16.81
CA ASN A 217 11.01 12.44 -16.32
C ASN A 217 10.48 12.59 -14.89
N GLU A 218 10.71 11.58 -14.03
CA GLU A 218 10.58 11.75 -12.57
C GLU A 218 11.45 12.95 -12.13
N SER A 219 10.82 13.95 -11.51
CA SER A 219 11.45 15.23 -11.17
C SER A 219 10.80 15.88 -9.97
N ILE A 220 11.51 16.83 -9.37
CA ILE A 220 11.06 17.65 -8.23
C ILE A 220 11.43 19.11 -8.51
N SER A 221 10.62 20.05 -8.01
CA SER A 221 10.97 21.48 -8.10
C SER A 221 12.16 21.80 -7.19
N ALA A 222 13.01 22.77 -7.60
CA ALA A 222 14.14 23.19 -6.78
C ALA A 222 13.70 23.74 -5.41
N ASP A 223 12.57 24.44 -5.37
CA ASP A 223 11.98 24.95 -4.13
C ASP A 223 11.57 23.82 -3.17
N SER A 224 10.87 22.80 -3.69
CA SER A 224 10.50 21.61 -2.91
C SER A 224 11.73 20.82 -2.46
N PHE A 225 12.79 20.77 -3.26
CA PHE A 225 14.06 20.14 -2.86
C PHE A 225 14.73 20.90 -1.70
N LEU A 226 14.72 22.24 -1.72
CA LEU A 226 15.20 23.07 -0.61
C LEU A 226 14.35 22.88 0.65
N GLU A 227 13.03 22.80 0.51
CA GLU A 227 12.12 22.49 1.62
C GLU A 227 12.42 21.10 2.21
N MET A 228 12.66 20.10 1.37
CA MET A 228 13.01 18.74 1.77
C MET A 228 14.33 18.70 2.57
N ILE A 229 15.36 19.46 2.15
CA ILE A 229 16.61 19.59 2.92
C ILE A 229 16.33 20.18 4.31
N ARG A 230 15.52 21.24 4.39
CA ARG A 230 15.13 21.85 5.68
C ARG A 230 14.40 20.86 6.57
N PHE A 231 13.50 20.05 6.00
CA PHE A 231 12.77 19.02 6.73
C PHE A 231 13.73 18.00 7.36
N PHE A 232 14.60 17.39 6.56
CA PHE A 232 15.50 16.35 7.09
C PHE A 232 16.47 16.93 8.12
N GLY A 233 17.00 18.14 7.91
CA GLY A 233 17.81 18.82 8.93
C GLY A 233 17.04 19.05 10.24
N THR A 234 15.81 19.54 10.14
CA THR A 234 14.95 19.77 11.32
C THR A 234 14.57 18.46 12.02
N LEU A 235 14.27 17.40 11.25
CA LEU A 235 13.93 16.09 11.80
C LEU A 235 15.10 15.50 12.59
N ILE A 236 16.31 15.55 12.03
CA ILE A 236 17.51 15.03 12.70
C ILE A 236 17.71 15.75 14.03
N LEU A 237 17.66 17.10 14.04
CA LEU A 237 17.82 17.88 15.26
C LEU A 237 16.70 17.61 16.28
N ASN A 238 15.45 17.54 15.84
CA ASN A 238 14.32 17.28 16.74
C ASN A 238 14.40 15.88 17.37
N VAL A 239 14.84 14.87 16.61
CA VAL A 239 14.99 13.50 17.12
C VAL A 239 16.19 13.38 18.05
N ASP A 240 17.31 14.04 17.75
CA ASP A 240 18.52 14.06 18.60
C ASP A 240 18.24 14.69 19.97
N GLU A 241 17.49 15.79 20.00
CA GLU A 241 17.08 16.47 21.25
C GLU A 241 15.90 15.80 21.96
N SER A 242 15.20 14.87 21.30
CA SER A 242 14.08 14.12 21.88
C SER A 242 14.59 12.98 22.77
N ILE A 243 14.98 13.32 24.01
CA ILE A 243 15.51 12.35 24.97
C ILE A 243 14.46 11.42 25.61
N ASN A 244 13.16 11.67 25.38
CA ASN A 244 12.07 10.86 25.94
C ASN A 244 10.99 10.58 24.88
N PHE A 245 10.95 9.34 24.39
CA PHE A 245 9.82 8.79 23.64
C PHE A 245 8.85 8.03 24.55
#